data_AF-A0A1C8ZGF4-F1
#
_entry.id   AF-A0A1C8ZGF4-F1
#
_cell.length_a   1.000
_cell.length_b   1.000
_cell.length_c   1.000
_cell.angle_alpha   90.00
_cell.angle_beta   90.00
_cell.angle_gamma   90.00
#
_symmetry.space_group_name_H-M   'P 1'
#
loop_
_entity.id
_entity.type
_entity.pdbx_description
1 polymer ?
#
loop_
_entity_poly.entity_id
_entity_poly.type
_entity_poly.pdbx_seq_one_letter_code
_entity_poly.pdbx_strand_id
1 'polypeptide(L)' 'MKTSEKMLNDAPGFACPVCARGRVKLSLADFLGSSEVRCPMCGTSFQMDKTGCEELVDRLQDLQVAQQNVRLLEKKADR' A
#
# COMPACT_ATOMS: atom_id res chain seq x y z
N MET A 1 12.45 4.32 24.50
CA MET A 1 12.66 4.43 23.03
C MET A 1 11.69 5.47 22.51
N LYS A 2 12.18 6.48 21.79
CA LYS A 2 11.40 7.66 21.36
C LYS A 2 10.40 7.26 20.27
N THR A 3 9.11 7.38 20.57
CA THR A 3 8.01 7.29 19.61
C THR A 3 8.23 8.39 18.57
N SER A 4 8.71 8.03 17.38
CA SER A 4 8.86 8.99 16.31
C SER A 4 7.47 9.31 15.77
N GLU A 5 6.94 10.45 16.20
CA GLU A 5 5.74 11.07 15.64
C GLU A 5 5.98 11.21 14.13
N LYS A 6 5.38 10.32 13.32
CA LYS A 6 5.50 10.35 11.87
C LYS A 6 4.90 11.68 11.40
N MET A 7 5.78 12.59 10.98
CA MET A 7 5.40 13.90 10.49
C MET A 7 4.47 13.70 9.29
N LEU A 8 3.30 14.35 9.31
CA LEU A 8 2.32 14.38 8.21
C LEU A 8 2.87 14.91 6.87
N ASN A 9 4.15 15.32 6.82
CA ASN A 9 4.83 15.89 5.68
C ASN A 9 5.88 14.95 5.04
N ASP A 10 6.02 13.71 5.50
CA ASP A 10 6.91 12.74 4.83
C ASP A 10 6.34 12.36 3.46
N ALA A 11 7.19 12.42 2.43
CA ALA A 11 6.80 12.00 1.09
C ALA A 11 6.28 10.55 1.11
N PRO A 12 5.07 10.26 0.59
CA PRO A 12 4.48 8.92 0.70
C PRO A 12 5.37 7.85 0.06
N GLY A 13 5.28 6.63 0.60
CA GLY A 13 6.06 5.47 0.16
C GLY A 13 7.24 5.13 1.08
N PHE A 14 7.93 4.03 0.77
CA PHE A 14 9.08 3.54 1.52
C PHE A 14 10.37 3.62 0.68
N ALA A 15 11.52 3.73 1.34
CA ALA A 15 12.81 3.81 0.66
C ALA A 15 13.18 2.46 0.03
N CYS A 16 13.71 2.48 -1.20
CA CYS A 16 14.19 1.28 -1.86
C CYS A 16 15.36 0.67 -1.06
N PRO A 17 15.28 -0.61 -0.65
CA PRO A 17 16.33 -1.25 0.15
C PRO A 17 17.63 -1.48 -0.62
N VAL A 18 17.61 -1.39 -1.94
CA VAL A 18 18.77 -1.67 -2.80
C VAL A 18 19.54 -0.41 -3.14
N CYS A 19 18.86 0.62 -3.66
CA CYS A 19 19.55 1.82 -4.13
C CYS A 19 19.48 3.02 -3.18
N ALA A 20 18.63 2.97 -2.14
CA ALA A 20 18.32 4.05 -1.19
C ALA A 20 17.89 5.41 -1.79
N ARG A 21 17.88 5.55 -3.11
CA ARG A 21 17.59 6.79 -3.85
C ARG A 21 16.12 6.90 -4.27
N GLY A 22 15.47 5.77 -4.55
CA GLY A 22 14.07 5.73 -4.92
C GLY A 22 13.14 5.56 -3.72
N ARG A 23 12.01 6.26 -3.73
CA ARG A 23 10.86 5.93 -2.87
C ARG A 23 9.84 5.14 -3.69
N VAL A 24 9.48 3.96 -3.20
CA VAL A 24 8.43 3.12 -3.78
C VAL A 24 7.09 3.55 -3.19
N LYS A 25 6.23 4.08 -4.05
CA LYS A 25 4.86 4.46 -3.72
C LYS A 25 3.94 3.33 -4.13
N LEU A 26 3.09 2.88 -3.22
CA LEU A 26 2.08 1.86 -3.48
C LEU A 26 0.72 2.44 -3.10
N SER A 27 -0.28 2.23 -3.96
CA SER A 27 -1.65 2.37 -3.52
C SER A 27 -2.00 1.20 -2.58
N LEU A 28 -3.07 1.35 -1.78
CA LEU A 28 -3.57 0.24 -0.97
C LEU A 28 -3.92 -0.98 -1.84
N ALA A 29 -4.51 -0.74 -3.02
CA ALA A 29 -4.86 -1.80 -3.96
C ALA A 29 -3.62 -2.55 -4.49
N ASP A 30 -2.55 -1.81 -4.85
CA ASP A 30 -1.30 -2.43 -5.30
C ASP A 30 -0.64 -3.21 -4.17
N PHE A 31 -0.64 -2.63 -2.96
CA PHE A 31 -0.10 -3.28 -1.76
C PHE A 31 -0.83 -4.58 -1.45
N LEU A 32 -2.17 -4.63 -1.55
CA LEU A 32 -2.93 -5.85 -1.27
C LEU A 32 -2.81 -6.86 -2.42
N GLY A 33 -2.92 -6.42 -3.67
CA GLY A 33 -2.97 -7.29 -4.85
C GLY A 33 -1.63 -7.78 -5.38
N SER A 34 -0.52 -7.10 -5.09
CA SER A 34 0.80 -7.46 -5.62
C SER A 34 1.64 -8.14 -4.54
N SER A 35 2.39 -9.18 -4.92
CA SER A 35 3.47 -9.76 -4.10
C SER A 35 4.84 -9.18 -4.45
N GLU A 36 4.98 -8.57 -5.62
CA GLU A 36 6.22 -7.96 -6.09
C GLU A 36 6.05 -6.46 -6.29
N VAL A 37 7.11 -5.70 -6.00
CA VAL A 37 7.18 -4.27 -6.27
C VAL A 37 8.51 -3.91 -6.92
N ARG A 38 8.45 -2.93 -7.83
CA ARG A 38 9.60 -2.47 -8.60
C ARG A 38 10.01 -1.06 -8.19
N CYS A 39 11.30 -0.86 -7.94
CA CYS A 39 11.82 0.49 -7.68
C CYS A 39 11.78 1.33 -8.96
N PRO A 40 11.17 2.54 -8.96
CA PRO A 40 11.13 3.39 -10.14
C PRO A 40 12.49 4.01 -10.51
N MET A 41 13.46 4.02 -9.59
CA MET A 41 14.78 4.64 -9.81
C MET A 41 15.83 3.66 -10.32
N CYS A 42 15.96 2.48 -9.70
CA CYS A 42 16.98 1.50 -10.07
C CYS A 42 16.41 0.29 -10.83
N GLY A 43 15.08 0.20 -10.97
CA GLY A 43 14.41 -0.86 -11.71
C GLY A 43 14.41 -2.22 -11.02
N THR A 44 15.00 -2.36 -9.84
CA THR A 44 15.03 -3.63 -9.09
C THR A 44 13.63 -4.02 -8.61
N SER A 45 13.23 -5.25 -8.90
CA SER A 45 12.05 -5.90 -8.33
C SER A 45 12.41 -6.62 -7.03
N PHE A 46 11.51 -6.57 -6.05
CA PHE A 46 11.65 -7.34 -4.82
C PHE A 46 10.27 -7.76 -4.30
N GLN A 47 10.24 -8.91 -3.63
CA GLN A 47 9.03 -9.48 -3.06
C GLN A 47 8.68 -8.78 -1.74
N MET A 48 7.39 -8.55 -1.53
CA MET A 48 6.82 -8.07 -0.29
C MET A 48 6.41 -9.27 0.54
N ASP A 49 7.17 -9.53 1.60
CA ASP A 49 6.76 -10.49 2.61
C ASP A 49 5.69 -9.87 3.52
N LYS A 50 4.49 -10.44 3.51
CA LYS A 50 3.34 -10.01 4.29
C LYS A 50 2.99 -11.00 5.42
N THR A 51 3.76 -12.09 5.56
CA THR A 51 3.46 -13.18 6.51
C THR A 51 3.41 -12.69 7.96
N GLY A 52 4.25 -11.72 8.30
CA GLY A 52 4.28 -11.10 9.63
C GLY A 52 3.06 -10.24 9.98
N CYS A 53 2.13 -10.02 9.06
CA CYS A 53 0.96 -9.17 9.25
C CYS A 53 -0.28 -9.63 8.48
N GLU A 54 -0.41 -10.94 8.23
CA GLU A 54 -1.52 -11.55 7.48
C GLU A 54 -2.90 -11.10 7.97
N GLU A 55 -3.15 -11.17 9.28
CA GLU A 55 -4.45 -10.78 9.86
C GLU A 55 -4.81 -9.31 9.57
N LEU A 56 -3.81 -8.42 9.54
CA LEU A 56 -4.02 -7.01 9.20
C LEU A 56 -4.26 -6.82 7.70
N VAL A 57 -3.58 -7.59 6.85
CA VAL A 57 -3.78 -7.59 5.40
C VAL A 57 -5.21 -8.03 5.07
N ASP A 58 -5.71 -9.09 5.70
CA ASP A 58 -7.08 -9.58 5.52
C ASP A 58 -8.11 -8.51 5.90
N ARG A 59 -7.95 -7.89 7.07
CA ARG A 59 -8.84 -6.80 7.51
C ARG A 59 -8.81 -5.60 6.56
N LEU A 60 -7.64 -5.25 6.02
CA LEU A 60 -7.52 -4.18 5.03
C LEU A 60 -8.21 -4.55 3.71
N GLN A 61 -8.16 -5.82 3.32
CA GLN A 61 -8.85 -6.33 2.14
C GLN A 61 -10.36 -6.23 2.29
N ASP A 62 -10.90 -6.62 3.45
CA ASP A 62 -12.34 -6.49 3.75
C ASP A 62 -12.82 -5.04 3.66
N LEU A 63 -12.04 -4.11 4.25
CA LEU A 63 -12.34 -2.68 4.19
C LEU A 63 -12.31 -2.14 2.76
N GLN A 64 -11.34 -2.58 1.93
CA GLN A 64 -11.28 -2.18 0.53
C GLN A 64 -12.51 -2.65 -0.25
N VAL A 65 -12.94 -3.91 -0.04
CA VAL A 65 -14.13 -4.47 -0.67
C VAL A 65 -15.40 -3.72 -0.23
N ALA A 66 -15.53 -3.43 1.07
CA ALA A 66 -16.66 -2.66 1.59
C ALA A 66 -16.74 -1.26 0.95
N GLN A 67 -15.62 -0.55 0.83
CA GLN A 67 -15.56 0.74 0.14
C GLN A 67 -15.96 0.65 -1.34
N GLN A 68 -15.53 -0.40 -2.04
CA GLN A 68 -15.92 -0.61 -3.44
C GLN A 68 -17.43 -0.85 -3.58
N ASN A 69 -18.02 -1.63 -2.67
CA ASN A 69 -19.45 -1.91 -2.67
C ASN A 69 -20.28 -0.63 -2.47
N VAL A 70 -19.89 0.24 -1.55
CA VAL A 70 -20.55 1.54 -1.33
C VAL A 70 -20.52 2.38 -2.61
N ARG A 71 -19.34 2.52 -3.24
CA ARG A 71 -19.20 3.26 -4.50
C ARG A 71 -20.06 2.71 -5.63
N LEU A 72 -20.26 1.40 -5.68
CA LEU A 72 -21.14 0.77 -6.66
C LEU A 72 -22.62 1.07 -6.41
N LEU A 73 -23.04 1.15 -5.15
CA LEU A 73 -24.40 1.51 -4.78
C LEU A 73 -24.69 2.99 -5.09
N GLU A 74 -23.77 3.90 -4.77
CA GLU A 74 -23.88 5.32 -5.11
C GLU A 74 -24.12 5.52 -6.61
N LYS A 75 -23.29 4.89 -7.45
CA LYS A 75 -23.44 4.93 -8.92
C LYS A 75 -24.77 4.38 -9.45
N LYS A 76 -25.41 3.46 -8.71
CA LYS A 76 -26.73 2.92 -9.06
C LYS A 76 -27.86 3.83 -8.62
N ALA A 77 -27.67 4.60 -7.54
CA ALA A 77 -28.65 5.54 -7.03
C ALA A 77 -28.73 6.83 -7.87
N ASP A 78 -27.60 7.24 -8.48
CA ASP A 78 -27.52 8.40 -9.37
C ASP A 78 -28.05 8.15 -10.81
N ARG A 79 -28.56 6.95 -11.10
CA ARG A 79 -28.96 6.49 -12.44
C ARG A 79 -30.44 6.16 -12.49
#